data_AF-A0A4R7RU60-F1
#
_entry.id   AF-A0A4R7RU60-F1
#
_cell.length_a   1.000
_cell.length_b   1.000
_cell.length_c   1.000
_cell.angle_alpha   90.00
_cell.angle_beta   90.00
_cell.angle_gamma   90.00
#
_symmetry.space_group_name_H-M   'P 1'
#
loop_
_entity.id
_entity.type
_entity.pdbx_description
1 polymer ?
#
loop_
_entity_poly.entity_id
_entity_poly.type
_entity_poly.pdbx_seq_one_letter_code
_entity_poly.pdbx_strand_id
1 'polypeptide(L)'
;MEYREFNTDHAKPQHLDRWLRALVRLGKFCLLLLAVPVVIAVYKKPLAEQNAMRGKLASMQAQRDSLKAERDKLLRQVDWIKNDPNYLEIRARDHENMHKQGEYVIRFAE
;
A
#
# COMPACT_ATOMS: atom_id res chain seq x y z
N MET A 1 -68.42 -15.59 -53.75
CA MET A 1 -67.25 -14.75 -53.40
C MET A 1 -66.36 -15.60 -52.50
N GLU A 2 -65.35 -16.25 -53.07
CA GLU A 2 -64.36 -16.98 -52.27
C GLU A 2 -63.27 -16.02 -51.84
N TYR A 3 -63.09 -15.87 -50.52
CA TYR A 3 -61.96 -15.17 -49.95
C TYR A 3 -60.74 -16.10 -49.98
N ARG A 4 -59.74 -15.75 -50.79
CA ARG A 4 -58.39 -16.34 -50.68
C ARG A 4 -57.66 -15.61 -49.56
N GLU A 5 -57.50 -16.28 -48.44
CA GLU A 5 -56.61 -15.87 -47.37
C GLU A 5 -55.17 -15.89 -47.89
N PHE A 6 -54.57 -14.72 -48.03
CA PHE A 6 -53.13 -14.61 -48.22
C PHE A 6 -52.48 -14.96 -46.89
N ASN A 7 -52.13 -16.24 -46.75
CA ASN A 7 -51.27 -16.72 -45.70
C ASN A 7 -49.90 -16.04 -45.88
N THR A 8 -49.63 -14.99 -45.11
CA THR A 8 -48.30 -14.42 -45.00
C THR A 8 -47.47 -15.36 -44.14
N ASP A 9 -46.99 -16.43 -44.77
CA ASP A 9 -45.96 -17.28 -44.20
C ASP A 9 -44.75 -16.40 -43.86
N HIS A 10 -44.53 -16.17 -42.57
CA HIS A 10 -43.32 -15.55 -42.07
C HIS A 10 -42.12 -16.37 -42.55
N ALA A 11 -41.40 -15.82 -43.54
CA ALA A 11 -40.22 -16.43 -44.10
C ALA A 11 -39.17 -16.70 -43.00
N LYS A 12 -38.93 -17.98 -42.79
CA LYS A 12 -37.98 -18.61 -41.87
C LYS A 12 -36.58 -17.99 -41.97
N PRO A 13 -36.01 -17.35 -40.92
CA PRO A 13 -34.62 -16.90 -40.94
C PRO A 13 -33.71 -18.02 -40.43
N GLN A 14 -33.28 -18.93 -41.32
CA GLN A 14 -32.75 -20.22 -40.86
C GLN A 14 -31.22 -20.36 -40.76
N HIS A 15 -30.39 -19.57 -41.45
CA HIS A 15 -28.93 -19.73 -41.35
C HIS A 15 -28.11 -18.43 -41.43
N LEU A 16 -28.46 -17.49 -42.32
CA LEU A 16 -27.72 -16.23 -42.50
C LEU A 16 -27.70 -15.39 -41.22
N ASP A 17 -28.83 -15.24 -40.53
CA ASP A 17 -28.90 -14.49 -39.27
C ASP A 17 -28.13 -15.14 -38.12
N ARG A 18 -27.87 -16.46 -38.17
CA ARG A 18 -27.02 -17.12 -37.18
C ARG A 18 -25.55 -16.85 -37.47
N TRP A 19 -25.16 -16.88 -38.74
CA TRP A 19 -23.79 -16.55 -39.17
C TRP A 19 -23.44 -15.09 -38.93
N LEU A 20 -24.32 -14.15 -39.27
CA LEU A 20 -24.16 -12.72 -38.94
C LEU A 20 -24.04 -12.49 -37.43
N ARG A 21 -24.88 -13.13 -36.61
CA ARG A 21 -24.77 -13.03 -35.14
C ARG A 21 -23.49 -13.66 -34.60
N ALA A 22 -22.99 -14.73 -35.19
CA ALA A 22 -21.71 -15.35 -34.83
C ALA A 22 -20.52 -14.44 -35.21
N LEU A 23 -20.57 -13.81 -36.38
CA LEU A 23 -19.56 -12.87 -36.87
C LEU A 23 -19.49 -11.60 -36.00
N VAL A 24 -20.65 -11.07 -35.60
CA VAL A 24 -20.72 -9.94 -34.65
C VAL A 24 -20.20 -10.33 -33.27
N ARG A 25 -20.47 -11.56 -32.79
CA ARG A 25 -19.89 -12.05 -31.52
C ARG A 25 -18.38 -12.22 -31.62
N LEU A 26 -17.87 -12.73 -32.74
CA LEU A 26 -16.44 -12.89 -32.97
C LEU A 26 -15.75 -11.53 -33.05
N GLY A 27 -16.33 -10.57 -33.77
CA GLY A 27 -15.85 -9.18 -33.81
C GLY A 27 -15.81 -8.54 -32.43
N LYS A 28 -16.88 -8.70 -31.63
CA LYS A 28 -16.90 -8.25 -30.23
C LYS A 28 -15.82 -8.93 -29.37
N PHE A 29 -15.58 -10.23 -29.58
CA PHE A 29 -14.53 -10.97 -28.89
C PHE A 29 -13.13 -10.46 -29.26
N CYS A 30 -12.86 -10.24 -30.54
CA CYS A 30 -11.60 -9.65 -31.02
C CYS A 30 -11.40 -8.23 -30.46
N LEU A 31 -12.47 -7.44 -30.41
CA LEU A 31 -12.43 -6.08 -29.86
C LEU A 31 -12.17 -6.09 -28.35
N LEU A 32 -12.79 -7.01 -27.61
CA LEU A 32 -12.50 -7.23 -26.18
C LEU A 32 -11.07 -7.71 -25.96
N LEU A 33 -10.58 -8.63 -26.77
CA LEU A 33 -9.23 -9.18 -26.69
C LEU A 33 -8.17 -8.09 -26.91
N LEU A 34 -8.47 -7.09 -27.73
CA LEU A 34 -7.60 -5.92 -27.94
C LEU A 34 -7.80 -4.81 -26.89
N ALA A 35 -9.02 -4.60 -26.39
CA ALA A 35 -9.32 -3.56 -25.42
C ALA A 35 -8.77 -3.86 -24.01
N VAL A 36 -8.85 -5.10 -23.55
CA VAL A 36 -8.38 -5.52 -22.21
C VAL A 36 -6.89 -5.25 -21.97
N PRO A 37 -5.95 -5.63 -22.86
CA PRO A 37 -4.52 -5.33 -22.64
C PRO A 37 -4.21 -3.83 -22.68
N VAL A 38 -4.93 -3.05 -23.49
CA VAL A 38 -4.78 -1.58 -23.55
C VAL A 38 -5.21 -0.96 -22.21
N VAL A 39 -6.35 -1.37 -21.67
CA VAL A 39 -6.81 -0.92 -20.34
C VAL A 39 -5.78 -1.27 -19.28
N ILE A 40 -5.29 -2.51 -19.24
CA ILE A 40 -4.27 -2.94 -18.27
C ILE A 40 -2.99 -2.08 -18.39
N ALA A 41 -2.53 -1.79 -19.61
CA ALA A 41 -1.34 -0.97 -19.83
C ALA A 41 -1.51 0.47 -19.34
N VAL A 42 -2.68 1.07 -19.55
CA VAL A 42 -3.00 2.43 -19.10
C VAL A 42 -3.07 2.52 -17.58
N TYR A 43 -3.68 1.54 -16.91
CA TYR A 43 -3.88 1.58 -15.45
C TYR A 43 -2.68 1.08 -14.64
N LYS A 44 -1.75 0.31 -15.22
CA LYS A 44 -0.57 -0.19 -14.49
C LYS A 44 0.37 0.93 -13.99
N LYS A 45 0.61 1.95 -14.80
CA LYS A 45 1.49 3.09 -14.43
C LYS A 45 0.95 3.93 -13.26
N PRO A 46 -0.30 4.43 -13.29
CA PRO A 46 -0.84 5.22 -12.19
C PRO A 46 -0.98 4.43 -10.89
N LEU A 47 -1.18 3.10 -10.97
CA LEU A 47 -1.21 2.24 -9.77
C LEU A 47 0.19 2.04 -9.15
N ALA A 48 1.22 1.86 -9.99
CA ALA A 48 2.59 1.76 -9.51
C ALA A 48 3.07 3.05 -8.83
N GLU A 49 2.75 4.21 -9.40
CA GLU A 49 3.07 5.52 -8.83
C GLU A 49 2.32 5.75 -7.51
N GLN A 50 1.03 5.42 -7.43
CA GLN A 50 0.26 5.51 -6.18
C GLN A 50 0.83 4.61 -5.08
N ASN A 51 1.23 3.38 -5.42
CA ASN A 51 1.85 2.47 -4.46
C ASN A 51 3.23 2.98 -4.00
N ALA A 52 4.03 3.54 -4.90
CA ALA A 52 5.31 4.15 -4.55
C ALA A 52 5.12 5.36 -3.62
N MET A 53 4.12 6.20 -3.88
CA MET A 53 3.79 7.34 -3.02
C MET A 53 3.28 6.90 -1.64
N ARG A 54 2.45 5.86 -1.58
CA ARG A 54 2.03 5.25 -0.30
C ARG A 54 3.22 4.68 0.47
N GLY A 55 4.15 4.02 -0.21
CA GLY A 55 5.40 3.54 0.39
C GLY A 55 6.24 4.66 0.98
N LYS A 56 6.41 5.77 0.24
CA LYS A 56 7.13 6.96 0.74
C LYS A 56 6.43 7.59 1.96
N LEU A 57 5.11 7.66 1.95
CA LEU A 57 4.35 8.17 3.10
C LEU A 57 4.55 7.27 4.33
N ALA A 58 4.49 5.95 4.16
CA ALA A 58 4.73 5.01 5.25
C ALA A 58 6.15 5.13 5.82
N SER A 59 7.17 5.28 4.96
CA SER A 59 8.55 5.48 5.41
C SER A 59 8.73 6.81 6.14
N MET A 60 8.15 7.89 5.64
CA MET A 60 8.18 9.21 6.31
C MET A 60 7.46 9.16 7.66
N GLN A 61 6.35 8.42 7.73
CA GLN A 61 5.61 8.24 8.96
C GLN A 61 6.44 7.47 10.01
N ALA A 62 7.11 6.39 9.60
CA ALA A 62 8.00 5.64 10.48
C ALA A 62 9.17 6.50 10.98
N GLN A 63 9.79 7.30 10.11
CA GLN A 63 10.87 8.24 10.49
C GLN A 63 10.38 9.31 11.47
N ARG A 64 9.19 9.86 11.25
CA ARG A 64 8.58 10.80 12.20
C ARG A 64 8.36 10.16 13.56
N ASP A 65 7.87 8.92 13.58
CA ASP A 65 7.55 8.22 14.83
C ASP A 65 8.83 7.85 15.60
N SER A 66 9.90 7.44 14.91
CA SER A 66 11.21 7.23 15.53
C SER A 66 11.77 8.52 16.10
N LEU A 67 11.71 9.62 15.35
CA LEU A 67 12.22 10.91 15.80
C LEU A 67 11.42 11.44 16.99
N LYS A 68 10.10 11.21 17.02
CA LYS A 68 9.25 11.55 18.16
C LYS A 68 9.65 10.75 19.40
N ALA A 69 9.93 9.45 19.27
CA ALA A 69 10.38 8.61 20.36
C ALA A 69 11.75 9.06 20.91
N GLU A 70 12.69 9.42 20.04
CA GLU A 70 13.98 9.99 20.44
C GLU A 70 13.81 11.33 21.16
N ARG A 71 12.96 12.20 20.63
CA ARG A 71 12.60 13.48 21.26
C ARG A 71 12.03 13.25 22.66
N ASP A 72 11.11 12.31 22.82
CA ASP A 72 10.50 12.00 24.12
C ASP A 72 11.50 11.39 25.11
N LYS A 73 12.48 10.61 24.62
CA LYS A 73 13.60 10.11 25.42
C LYS A 73 14.50 11.27 25.89
N LEU A 74 14.90 12.15 24.98
CA LEU A 74 15.77 13.29 25.30
C LEU A 74 15.10 14.28 26.24
N LEU A 75 13.81 14.57 26.05
CA LEU A 75 13.05 15.43 26.97
C LEU A 75 13.04 14.87 28.39
N ARG A 76 12.82 13.56 28.56
CA ARG A 76 12.90 12.92 29.88
C ARG A 76 14.30 13.01 30.48
N GLN A 77 15.35 12.82 29.68
CA GLN A 77 16.72 12.98 30.17
C GLN A 77 17.01 14.41 30.62
N VAL A 78 16.54 15.41 29.88
CA VAL A 78 16.68 16.83 30.28
C VAL A 78 15.91 17.11 31.56
N ASP A 79 14.71 16.54 31.71
CA ASP A 79 13.92 16.69 32.93
C ASP A 79 14.64 16.11 34.15
N TRP A 80 15.22 14.91 34.02
CA TRP A 80 16.03 14.30 35.08
C TRP A 80 17.27 15.13 35.43
N ILE A 81 17.97 15.69 34.44
CA ILE A 81 19.12 16.56 34.71
C ILE A 81 18.71 17.81 35.50
N LYS A 82 17.51 18.35 35.24
CA LYS A 82 17.02 19.56 35.90
C LYS A 82 16.48 19.29 37.31
N ASN A 83 15.76 18.20 37.48
CA ASN A 83 14.96 17.95 38.68
C ASN A 83 15.60 16.94 39.64
N ASP A 84 16.51 16.08 39.16
CA ASP A 84 17.15 15.05 39.96
C ASP A 84 18.67 15.32 40.10
N PRO A 85 19.13 15.77 41.29
CA PRO A 85 20.55 16.03 41.53
C PRO A 85 21.40 14.76 41.53
N ASN A 86 20.83 13.57 41.79
CA ASN A 86 21.57 12.30 41.83
C ASN A 86 21.70 11.66 40.44
N TYR A 87 20.88 12.08 39.47
CA TYR A 87 20.89 11.52 38.13
C TYR A 87 22.24 11.65 37.43
N LEU A 88 22.95 12.78 37.62
CA LEU A 88 24.28 12.98 37.03
C LEU A 88 25.33 12.03 37.62
N GLU A 89 25.30 11.77 38.93
CA GLU A 89 26.22 10.83 39.58
C GLU A 89 25.96 9.40 39.12
N ILE A 90 24.69 8.99 39.06
CA ILE A 90 24.30 7.65 38.57
C ILE A 90 24.71 7.47 37.11
N ARG A 91 24.45 8.46 36.25
CA ARG A 91 24.81 8.40 34.84
C ARG A 91 26.33 8.38 34.64
N ALA A 92 27.10 9.18 35.38
CA ALA A 92 28.55 9.17 35.30
C ALA A 92 29.15 7.82 35.75
N ARG A 93 28.58 7.21 36.79
CA ARG A 93 28.98 5.87 37.24
C ARG A 93 28.68 4.81 36.20
N ASP A 94 27.47 4.80 35.64
CA ASP A 94 27.00 3.74 34.77
C ASP A 94 27.59 3.81 33.36
N HIS A 95 27.64 5.01 32.77
CA HIS A 95 28.11 5.23 31.40
C HIS A 95 29.62 5.51 31.29
N GLU A 96 30.17 6.33 32.20
CA GLU A 96 31.56 6.80 32.11
C GLU A 96 32.51 6.00 33.02
N ASN A 97 32.01 4.96 33.71
CA ASN A 97 32.76 4.18 34.71
C ASN A 97 33.44 5.04 35.80
N MET A 98 32.94 6.25 36.03
CA MET A 98 33.50 7.15 37.01
C MET A 98 33.14 6.67 38.41
N HIS A 99 34.13 6.49 39.26
CA HIS A 99 33.97 6.11 40.66
C HIS A 99 34.85 7.01 41.51
N LYS A 100 34.47 7.22 42.78
CA LYS A 100 35.29 8.03 43.69
C LYS A 100 36.56 7.24 44.04
N GLN A 101 37.63 7.96 44.37
CA GLN A 101 38.89 7.37 44.80
C GLN A 101 38.65 6.40 45.98
N GLY A 102 38.94 5.11 45.78
CA GLY A 102 38.74 4.06 46.77
C GLY A 102 37.46 3.22 46.64
N GLU A 103 36.56 3.54 45.70
CA GLU A 103 35.36 2.73 45.42
C GLU A 103 35.67 1.64 44.36
N TYR A 104 35.14 0.43 44.54
CA TYR A 104 35.24 -0.65 43.55
C TYR A 104 33.84 -0.95 42.97
N VAL A 105 33.68 -0.77 41.65
CA VAL A 105 32.41 -1.02 40.96
C VAL A 105 32.38 -2.46 40.46
N ILE A 106 31.55 -3.30 41.07
CA ILE A 106 31.33 -4.69 40.64
C ILE A 106 30.14 -4.71 39.68
N ARG A 107 30.38 -5.05 38.41
CA ARG A 107 29.32 -5.30 37.42
C ARG A 107 29.08 -6.80 37.33
N PHE A 108 27.82 -7.22 37.42
CA PHE A 108 27.45 -8.59 37.10
C PHE A 108 27.27 -8.70 35.59
N ALA A 109 27.96 -9.64 34.96
CA ALA A 109 27.66 -10.02 33.59
C ALA A 109 26.32 -10.76 33.59
N GLU A 110 25.40 -10.34 32.72
CA GLU A 110 24.16 -11.06 32.44
C GLU A 110 24.44 -12.32 31.60
#